data_AF-A0AAC9TTM8-F1
#
_entry.id   AF-A0AAC9TTM8-F1
#
_cell.length_a   1.000
_cell.length_b   1.000
_cell.length_c   1.000
_cell.angle_alpha   90.00
_cell.angle_beta   90.00
_cell.angle_gamma   90.00
#
_symmetry.space_group_name_H-M   'P 1'
#
loop_
_entity.id
_entity.type
_entity.pdbx_description
1 polymer ?
#
loop_
_entity_poly.entity_id
_entity_poly.type
_entity_poly.pdbx_seq_one_letter_code
_entity_poly.pdbx_strand_id
1 'polypeptide(L)'
;MIKKTIYLIFTILLFLPIISCGKNVNNSTSPIAKESSEYTVKGLDAKYNTVWKFFNDDKTGNNAVDVVIDNGGIKGLIVSNKTTEVNFTKDDIYSIADEKKNKYYDRYFGYIVSSPNWVGEIQFPTDEYETVGYVYIRNKRNSDIIAGIIDKAPDVKEKIEKVFQGNYTADDNKRSLNISDNFVTYSENNTVKLKIPYSFLELSKDENNKLGYTVFSGLLYSGVWINSQNSNIKANVDKLNFIFIDYNYKLDITLRDDGVPISAKYNKIVTVISPENIQYSKAD
;
A
#
# COMPACT_ATOMS: atom_id res chain seq x y z
N MET A 1 -53.62 -5.00 65.42
CA MET A 1 -53.61 -5.82 64.18
C MET A 1 -53.06 -7.19 64.55
N ILE A 2 -53.88 -8.15 64.98
CA ILE A 2 -54.69 -9.08 64.18
C ILE A 2 -53.83 -10.00 63.29
N LYS A 3 -53.67 -11.24 63.78
CA LYS A 3 -53.70 -12.56 63.11
C LYS A 3 -52.52 -12.92 62.17
N LYS A 4 -51.70 -13.90 62.55
CA LYS A 4 -51.80 -15.38 62.32
C LYS A 4 -51.10 -15.79 61.01
N THR A 5 -50.00 -16.56 61.10
CA THR A 5 -49.95 -18.04 60.93
C THR A 5 -49.94 -18.42 59.44
N ILE A 6 -48.80 -18.79 58.86
CA ILE A 6 -48.23 -20.17 58.71
C ILE A 6 -49.19 -21.14 57.98
N TYR A 7 -48.58 -21.94 57.10
CA TYR A 7 -49.05 -23.13 56.38
C TYR A 7 -49.53 -22.83 54.95
N LEU A 8 -49.10 -23.54 53.91
CA LEU A 8 -48.78 -24.97 53.86
C LEU A 8 -47.76 -25.24 52.73
N ILE A 9 -46.66 -25.87 53.12
CA ILE A 9 -45.85 -26.79 52.32
C ILE A 9 -46.77 -27.80 51.63
N PHE A 10 -46.61 -28.02 50.33
CA PHE A 10 -46.90 -29.24 49.56
C PHE A 10 -46.75 -28.76 48.10
N THR A 11 -45.85 -29.26 47.27
CA THR A 11 -45.49 -30.67 47.06
C THR A 11 -44.20 -30.59 46.24
N ILE A 12 -43.10 -31.09 46.80
CA ILE A 12 -42.43 -32.31 46.32
C ILE A 12 -41.51 -32.04 45.11
N LEU A 13 -40.21 -32.06 45.34
CA LEU A 13 -39.36 -33.27 45.30
C LEU A 13 -39.02 -33.60 43.84
N LEU A 14 -37.76 -33.28 43.52
CA LEU A 14 -36.84 -33.91 42.56
C LEU A 14 -35.79 -32.83 42.30
N PHE A 15 -34.98 -32.43 43.28
CA PHE A 15 -33.80 -33.20 43.69
C PHE A 15 -33.19 -33.96 42.51
N LEU A 16 -32.20 -33.31 41.90
CA LEU A 16 -30.85 -33.84 41.73
C LEU A 16 -30.75 -35.33 41.36
N PRO A 17 -30.12 -35.59 40.21
CA PRO A 17 -29.00 -36.51 40.22
C PRO A 17 -27.72 -35.72 40.01
N ILE A 18 -26.93 -35.62 41.09
CA ILE A 18 -25.48 -35.67 40.95
C ILE A 18 -25.14 -37.09 40.51
N ILE A 19 -24.09 -37.22 39.71
CA ILE A 19 -23.16 -38.36 39.54
C ILE A 19 -23.03 -38.78 38.05
N SER A 20 -21.91 -38.32 37.48
CA SER A 20 -20.85 -39.13 36.85
C SER A 20 -21.16 -40.01 35.62
N CYS A 21 -20.41 -39.70 34.56
CA CYS A 21 -19.84 -40.57 33.53
C CYS A 21 -20.75 -41.64 32.87
N GLY A 22 -21.22 -41.29 31.68
CA GLY A 22 -21.64 -42.25 30.66
C GLY A 22 -21.57 -41.63 29.28
N LYS A 23 -20.55 -42.00 28.50
CA LYS A 23 -20.24 -41.65 27.10
C LYS A 23 -21.44 -41.19 26.26
N ASN A 24 -21.36 -39.97 25.72
CA ASN A 24 -21.45 -39.67 24.29
C ASN A 24 -21.19 -38.17 24.07
N VAL A 25 -19.98 -37.85 23.59
CA VAL A 25 -19.64 -36.52 23.07
C VAL A 25 -20.37 -36.37 21.74
N ASN A 26 -21.59 -35.84 21.78
CA ASN A 26 -22.14 -35.21 20.59
C ASN A 26 -21.49 -33.83 20.48
N ASN A 27 -20.36 -33.79 19.78
CA ASN A 27 -19.85 -32.57 19.17
C ASN A 27 -20.95 -32.06 18.23
N SER A 28 -21.86 -31.25 18.75
CA SER A 28 -22.63 -30.32 17.94
C SER A 28 -21.69 -29.20 17.53
N THR A 29 -20.77 -29.51 16.61
CA THR A 29 -20.19 -28.48 15.76
C THR A 29 -21.31 -28.03 14.86
N SER A 30 -22.07 -27.01 15.28
CA SER A 30 -22.78 -26.18 14.32
C SER A 30 -21.80 -25.87 13.19
N PRO A 31 -22.14 -26.11 11.91
CA PRO A 31 -21.24 -25.74 10.85
C PRO A 31 -20.99 -24.25 11.01
N ILE A 32 -19.74 -23.88 11.30
CA ILE A 32 -19.30 -22.49 11.21
C ILE A 32 -19.71 -22.11 9.79
N ALA A 33 -20.70 -21.21 9.67
CA ALA A 33 -21.13 -20.72 8.38
C ALA A 33 -19.86 -20.23 7.70
N LYS A 34 -19.42 -20.91 6.64
CA LYS A 34 -18.29 -20.44 5.85
C LYS A 34 -18.70 -19.05 5.39
N GLU A 35 -18.06 -18.02 5.94
CA GLU A 35 -18.25 -16.66 5.45
C GLU A 35 -17.99 -16.72 3.95
N SER A 36 -19.03 -16.39 3.18
CA SER A 36 -18.98 -16.44 1.73
C SER A 36 -17.98 -15.38 1.28
N SER A 37 -16.86 -15.82 0.72
CA SER A 37 -15.86 -14.92 0.18
C SER A 37 -16.33 -14.38 -1.17
N GLU A 38 -16.24 -13.06 -1.35
CA GLU A 38 -16.41 -12.41 -2.66
C GLU A 38 -15.19 -12.63 -3.58
N TYR A 39 -14.07 -13.12 -3.02
CA TYR A 39 -12.81 -13.35 -3.70
C TYR A 39 -12.73 -14.78 -4.25
N THR A 40 -12.59 -14.91 -5.56
CA THR A 40 -12.72 -16.21 -6.25
C THR A 40 -11.72 -16.43 -7.38
N VAL A 41 -11.27 -15.35 -8.04
CA VAL A 41 -10.30 -15.45 -9.13
C VAL A 41 -8.93 -15.67 -8.52
N LYS A 42 -8.35 -16.84 -8.78
CA LYS A 42 -7.06 -17.22 -8.27
C LYS A 42 -5.97 -16.84 -9.28
N GLY A 43 -5.53 -15.60 -9.38
CA GLY A 43 -4.43 -15.25 -10.30
C GLY A 43 -4.55 -13.88 -10.95
N LEU A 44 -3.40 -13.39 -11.44
CA LEU A 44 -3.31 -12.19 -12.26
C LEU A 44 -3.87 -12.44 -13.67
N ASP A 45 -4.51 -11.42 -14.25
CA ASP A 45 -5.04 -11.52 -15.60
C ASP A 45 -3.94 -11.60 -16.66
N ALA A 46 -4.19 -12.39 -17.71
CA ALA A 46 -3.22 -12.65 -18.77
C ALA A 46 -2.75 -11.38 -19.52
N LYS A 47 -3.53 -10.29 -19.48
CA LYS A 47 -3.15 -8.99 -20.06
C LYS A 47 -1.89 -8.37 -19.41
N TYR A 48 -1.55 -8.82 -18.20
CA TYR A 48 -0.33 -8.40 -17.51
C TYR A 48 0.86 -9.34 -17.74
N ASN A 49 0.68 -10.44 -18.48
CA ASN A 49 1.76 -11.40 -18.74
C ASN A 49 2.88 -10.76 -19.56
N THR A 50 4.02 -10.53 -18.91
CA THR A 50 5.28 -10.05 -19.48
C THR A 50 6.30 -9.91 -18.34
N VAL A 51 7.51 -9.46 -18.68
CA VAL A 51 8.46 -8.92 -17.70
C VAL A 51 8.09 -7.47 -17.40
N TRP A 52 7.92 -7.16 -16.13
CA TRP A 52 7.77 -5.82 -15.58
C TRP A 52 9.02 -5.45 -14.78
N LYS A 53 9.16 -4.17 -14.45
CA LYS A 53 10.23 -3.62 -13.63
C LYS A 53 9.70 -3.25 -12.25
N PHE A 54 10.29 -3.80 -11.20
CA PHE A 54 9.91 -3.49 -9.81
C PHE A 54 10.94 -2.57 -9.15
N PHE A 55 10.46 -1.43 -8.69
CA PHE A 55 11.19 -0.38 -7.99
C PHE A 55 10.80 -0.45 -6.51
N ASN A 56 11.68 -1.06 -5.70
CA ASN A 56 11.45 -1.25 -4.27
C ASN A 56 11.33 0.10 -3.51
N ASP A 57 10.59 0.16 -2.42
CA ASP A 57 10.37 1.39 -1.65
C ASP A 57 11.55 1.79 -0.74
N ASP A 58 12.67 1.10 -0.86
CA ASP A 58 13.84 1.23 0.00
C ASP A 58 15.01 2.00 -0.65
N LYS A 59 16.24 1.76 -0.21
CA LYS A 59 17.45 2.35 -0.81
C LYS A 59 17.81 1.82 -2.19
N THR A 60 17.27 0.67 -2.58
CA THR A 60 17.50 0.01 -3.87
C THR A 60 16.49 0.44 -4.94
N GLY A 61 15.45 1.19 -4.57
CA GLY A 61 14.34 1.59 -5.43
C GLY A 61 14.65 2.28 -6.76
N ASN A 62 15.88 2.71 -7.03
CA ASN A 62 16.28 3.23 -8.35
C ASN A 62 16.82 2.17 -9.30
N ASN A 63 17.21 1.01 -8.76
CA ASN A 63 17.67 -0.12 -9.56
C ASN A 63 16.51 -1.10 -9.66
N ALA A 64 15.71 -0.94 -10.70
CA ALA A 64 14.60 -1.83 -10.92
C ALA A 64 15.09 -3.27 -11.13
N VAL A 65 14.32 -4.21 -10.60
CA VAL A 65 14.54 -5.64 -10.82
C VAL A 65 13.45 -6.20 -11.73
N ASP A 66 13.80 -7.25 -12.46
CA ASP A 66 12.85 -7.92 -13.33
C ASP A 66 11.85 -8.72 -12.50
N VAL A 67 10.57 -8.48 -12.78
CA VAL A 67 9.46 -9.24 -12.22
C VAL A 67 8.68 -9.87 -13.35
N VAL A 68 8.58 -11.20 -13.33
CA VAL A 68 7.91 -11.97 -14.38
C VAL A 68 6.49 -12.26 -13.94
N ILE A 69 5.51 -11.75 -14.71
CA ILE A 69 4.11 -12.13 -14.57
C ILE A 69 3.81 -13.16 -15.65
N ASP A 70 3.40 -14.35 -15.22
CA ASP A 70 3.06 -15.44 -16.12
C ASP A 70 2.14 -16.44 -15.42
N ASN A 71 1.24 -17.07 -16.19
CA ASN A 71 0.33 -18.11 -15.72
C ASN A 71 -0.47 -17.71 -14.46
N GLY A 72 -0.80 -16.43 -14.33
CA GLY A 72 -1.53 -15.87 -13.20
C GLY A 72 -0.71 -15.73 -11.91
N GLY A 73 0.59 -16.03 -11.93
CA GLY A 73 1.51 -15.77 -10.82
C GLY A 73 2.46 -14.60 -11.09
N ILE A 74 3.31 -14.29 -10.12
CA ILE A 74 4.32 -13.23 -10.19
C ILE A 74 5.61 -13.70 -9.51
N LYS A 75 6.75 -13.45 -10.14
CA LYS A 75 8.08 -13.89 -9.66
C LYS A 75 9.10 -12.75 -9.72
N GLY A 76 10.06 -12.72 -8.79
CA GLY A 76 11.13 -11.73 -8.76
C GLY A 76 10.90 -10.55 -7.80
N LEU A 77 9.84 -10.57 -6.99
CA LEU A 77 9.60 -9.49 -6.01
C LEU A 77 10.64 -9.54 -4.90
N ILE A 78 11.15 -8.40 -4.46
CA ILE A 78 12.21 -8.33 -3.45
C ILE A 78 11.67 -7.76 -2.15
N VAL A 79 12.02 -8.38 -1.02
CA VAL A 79 11.71 -7.86 0.31
C VAL A 79 12.46 -6.54 0.54
N SER A 80 11.74 -5.50 0.93
CA SER A 80 12.28 -4.17 1.27
C SER A 80 13.42 -4.29 2.29
N ASN A 81 14.51 -3.57 2.02
CA ASN A 81 15.78 -3.54 2.73
C ASN A 81 16.57 -4.86 2.73
N LYS A 82 16.22 -5.81 1.86
CA LYS A 82 16.88 -7.12 1.72
C LYS A 82 17.12 -7.46 0.25
N THR A 83 17.79 -8.58 0.02
CA THR A 83 18.00 -9.18 -1.32
C THR A 83 17.14 -10.43 -1.53
N THR A 84 16.27 -10.75 -0.58
CA THR A 84 15.44 -11.94 -0.62
C THR A 84 14.35 -11.80 -1.66
N GLU A 85 14.35 -12.69 -2.64
CA GLU A 85 13.29 -12.82 -3.64
C GLU A 85 12.10 -13.62 -3.07
N VAL A 86 10.89 -13.19 -3.41
CA VAL A 86 9.63 -13.83 -3.05
C VAL A 86 8.76 -13.97 -4.30
N ASN A 87 8.18 -15.15 -4.46
CA ASN A 87 7.39 -15.54 -5.61
C ASN A 87 5.99 -15.94 -5.15
N PHE A 88 4.97 -15.56 -5.92
CA PHE A 88 3.57 -15.93 -5.66
C PHE A 88 3.02 -16.67 -6.86
N THR A 89 2.43 -17.83 -6.59
CA THR A 89 1.78 -18.63 -7.61
C THR A 89 0.36 -18.15 -7.83
N LYS A 90 -0.26 -18.66 -8.90
CA LYS A 90 -1.67 -18.43 -9.21
C LYS A 90 -2.60 -18.66 -8.01
N ASP A 91 -2.33 -19.67 -7.20
CA ASP A 91 -3.15 -20.03 -6.05
C ASP A 91 -3.01 -19.10 -4.84
N ASP A 92 -1.98 -18.26 -4.82
CA ASP A 92 -1.73 -17.28 -3.76
C ASP A 92 -2.43 -15.93 -4.02
N ILE A 93 -3.01 -15.73 -5.20
CA ILE A 93 -3.48 -14.43 -5.68
C ILE A 93 -4.99 -14.48 -5.85
N TYR A 94 -5.72 -13.53 -5.28
CA TYR A 94 -7.16 -13.51 -5.21
C TYR A 94 -7.71 -12.20 -5.77
N SER A 95 -8.80 -12.24 -6.53
CA SER A 95 -9.57 -11.03 -6.84
C SER A 95 -11.07 -11.31 -6.83
N ILE A 96 -11.85 -10.23 -6.85
CA ILE A 96 -13.31 -10.28 -6.93
C ILE A 96 -13.75 -10.23 -8.40
N ALA A 97 -14.86 -10.90 -8.72
CA ALA A 97 -15.38 -10.96 -10.09
C ALA A 97 -15.97 -9.61 -10.57
N ASP A 98 -16.46 -8.78 -9.64
CA ASP A 98 -16.95 -7.44 -9.97
C ASP A 98 -15.79 -6.44 -10.00
N GLU A 99 -15.26 -6.19 -11.19
CA GLU A 99 -14.13 -5.28 -11.39
C GLU A 99 -14.38 -3.88 -10.79
N LYS A 100 -15.64 -3.42 -10.73
CA LYS A 100 -15.98 -2.09 -10.21
C LYS A 100 -15.83 -1.99 -8.69
N LYS A 101 -15.89 -3.11 -7.98
CA LYS A 101 -15.72 -3.16 -6.51
C LYS A 101 -14.25 -3.17 -6.07
N ASN A 102 -13.31 -3.41 -6.99
CA ASN A 102 -11.86 -3.40 -6.74
C ASN A 102 -11.14 -2.30 -7.53
N LYS A 103 -11.91 -1.30 -8.00
CA LYS A 103 -11.36 -0.11 -8.64
C LYS A 103 -10.87 0.86 -7.59
N TYR A 104 -9.56 0.97 -7.49
CA TYR A 104 -8.90 1.96 -6.65
C TYR A 104 -8.78 3.27 -7.42
N TYR A 105 -9.33 4.36 -6.85
CA TYR A 105 -9.38 5.69 -7.46
C TYR A 105 -9.88 5.70 -8.91
N ASP A 106 -10.84 4.82 -9.23
CA ASP A 106 -11.41 4.59 -10.56
C ASP A 106 -10.42 4.12 -11.66
N ARG A 107 -9.12 3.98 -11.34
CA ARG A 107 -8.04 3.79 -12.32
C ARG A 107 -7.26 2.49 -12.17
N TYR A 108 -7.29 1.83 -11.01
CA TYR A 108 -6.48 0.64 -10.72
C TYR A 108 -7.35 -0.55 -10.31
N PHE A 109 -6.96 -1.76 -10.69
CA PHE A 109 -7.58 -3.00 -10.23
C PHE A 109 -6.62 -3.73 -9.28
N GLY A 110 -7.10 -4.01 -8.07
CA GLY A 110 -6.34 -4.70 -7.03
C GLY A 110 -6.48 -6.22 -7.08
N TYR A 111 -5.38 -6.92 -6.81
CA TYR A 111 -5.33 -8.36 -6.52
C TYR A 111 -4.78 -8.55 -5.11
N ILE A 112 -5.44 -9.37 -4.32
CA ILE A 112 -5.01 -9.71 -2.96
C ILE A 112 -4.05 -10.88 -3.02
N VAL A 113 -2.85 -10.70 -2.47
CA VAL A 113 -1.94 -11.82 -2.22
C VAL A 113 -2.26 -12.39 -0.85
N SER A 114 -2.45 -13.70 -0.75
CA SER A 114 -2.50 -14.44 0.51
C SER A 114 -1.86 -15.81 0.33
N SER A 115 -0.63 -15.93 0.84
CA SER A 115 0.13 -17.18 0.92
C SER A 115 0.40 -17.56 2.38
N PRO A 116 1.03 -18.70 2.71
CA PRO A 116 1.25 -19.11 4.10
C PRO A 116 1.96 -18.07 4.97
N ASN A 117 2.85 -17.26 4.39
CA ASN A 117 3.65 -16.27 5.11
C ASN A 117 3.36 -14.83 4.74
N TRP A 118 2.61 -14.57 3.67
CA TRP A 118 2.46 -13.24 3.10
C TRP A 118 1.00 -12.86 2.90
N VAL A 119 0.67 -11.60 3.13
CA VAL A 119 -0.64 -11.03 2.83
C VAL A 119 -0.51 -9.58 2.38
N GLY A 120 -1.27 -9.19 1.37
CA GLY A 120 -1.29 -7.82 0.91
C GLY A 120 -1.92 -7.72 -0.46
N GLU A 121 -1.39 -6.84 -1.29
CA GLU A 121 -1.98 -6.49 -2.56
C GLU A 121 -0.96 -6.20 -3.65
N ILE A 122 -1.41 -6.42 -4.87
CA ILE A 122 -0.78 -5.95 -6.10
C ILE A 122 -1.85 -5.20 -6.89
N GLN A 123 -1.57 -3.95 -7.25
CA GLN A 123 -2.48 -3.10 -8.01
C GLN A 123 -1.93 -2.91 -9.40
N PHE A 124 -2.78 -3.06 -10.41
CA PHE A 124 -2.44 -2.79 -11.79
C PHE A 124 -3.36 -1.70 -12.37
N PRO A 125 -2.88 -0.91 -13.34
CA PRO A 125 -3.73 0.05 -14.00
C PRO A 125 -4.83 -0.65 -14.82
N THR A 126 -6.02 -0.05 -14.84
CA THR A 126 -7.15 -0.54 -15.65
C THR A 126 -7.16 0.02 -17.06
N ASP A 127 -6.56 1.20 -17.25
CA ASP A 127 -6.37 1.82 -18.55
C ASP A 127 -5.16 1.20 -19.26
N GLU A 128 -5.27 0.93 -20.55
CA GLU A 128 -4.21 0.34 -21.37
C GLU A 128 -3.01 1.27 -21.61
N TYR A 129 -3.20 2.58 -21.46
CA TYR A 129 -2.15 3.59 -21.61
C TYR A 129 -1.37 3.84 -20.32
N GLU A 130 -1.85 3.34 -19.18
CA GLU A 130 -1.12 3.39 -17.91
C GLU A 130 -0.26 2.13 -17.73
N THR A 131 1.01 2.32 -17.36
CA THR A 131 1.98 1.22 -17.23
C THR A 131 2.41 0.95 -15.80
N VAL A 132 2.04 1.83 -14.87
CA VAL A 132 2.51 1.84 -13.48
C VAL A 132 1.48 1.17 -12.59
N GLY A 133 1.93 0.32 -11.67
CA GLY A 133 1.14 -0.34 -10.64
C GLY A 133 1.87 -0.35 -9.28
N TYR A 134 1.28 -1.00 -8.28
CA TYR A 134 1.79 -0.99 -6.90
C TYR A 134 1.85 -2.38 -6.30
N VAL A 135 2.82 -2.57 -5.41
CA VAL A 135 2.92 -3.77 -4.58
C VAL A 135 3.01 -3.33 -3.13
N TYR A 136 2.18 -3.92 -2.27
CA TYR A 136 2.31 -3.79 -0.83
C TYR A 136 1.91 -5.10 -0.17
N ILE A 137 2.90 -5.89 0.25
CA ILE A 137 2.71 -7.23 0.79
C ILE A 137 3.53 -7.37 2.07
N ARG A 138 2.85 -7.65 3.18
CA ARG A 138 3.47 -7.82 4.49
C ARG A 138 3.59 -9.29 4.85
N ASN A 139 4.65 -9.62 5.57
CA ASN A 139 4.78 -10.92 6.18
C ASN A 139 3.80 -11.05 7.35
N LYS A 140 3.19 -12.23 7.51
CA LYS A 140 2.21 -12.52 8.57
C LYS A 140 2.87 -12.70 9.95
N ARG A 141 4.18 -12.94 10.00
CA ARG A 141 4.90 -13.42 11.21
C ARG A 141 6.01 -12.48 11.69
N ASN A 142 6.48 -11.58 10.82
CA ASN A 142 7.57 -10.66 11.15
C ASN A 142 7.34 -9.29 10.49
N SER A 143 8.30 -8.39 10.62
CA SER A 143 8.25 -7.03 10.09
C SER A 143 8.66 -6.92 8.61
N ASP A 144 8.83 -8.03 7.90
CA ASP A 144 9.24 -7.99 6.50
C ASP A 144 8.09 -7.53 5.61
N ILE A 145 8.42 -6.66 4.65
CA ILE A 145 7.47 -6.07 3.72
C ILE A 145 8.09 -6.14 2.31
N ILE A 146 7.26 -6.35 1.31
CA ILE A 146 7.55 -6.13 -0.10
C ILE A 146 6.69 -4.93 -0.48
N ALA A 147 7.31 -3.78 -0.69
CA ALA A 147 6.59 -2.57 -1.03
C ALA A 147 7.32 -1.84 -2.16
N GLY A 148 6.57 -1.30 -3.12
CA GLY A 148 7.19 -0.59 -4.23
C GLY A 148 6.26 -0.39 -5.41
N ILE A 149 6.86 0.08 -6.50
CA ILE A 149 6.19 0.38 -7.76
C ILE A 149 6.56 -0.67 -8.79
N ILE A 150 5.58 -1.13 -9.57
CA ILE A 150 5.83 -2.02 -10.71
C ILE A 150 5.48 -1.27 -12.00
N ASP A 151 6.34 -1.35 -13.01
CA ASP A 151 6.15 -0.65 -14.29
C ASP A 151 6.35 -1.60 -15.47
N LYS A 152 5.38 -1.67 -16.38
CA LYS A 152 5.41 -2.52 -17.57
C LYS A 152 6.39 -2.00 -18.62
N ALA A 153 6.56 -0.69 -18.70
CA ALA A 153 7.37 -0.05 -19.72
C ALA A 153 7.99 1.22 -19.15
N PRO A 154 8.95 1.10 -18.22
CA PRO A 154 9.59 2.29 -17.69
C PRO A 154 10.38 2.97 -18.80
N ASP A 155 10.01 4.21 -19.07
CA ASP A 155 10.76 5.07 -19.98
C ASP A 155 12.16 5.32 -19.41
N VAL A 156 13.14 5.45 -20.32
CA VAL A 156 14.45 6.00 -19.95
C VAL A 156 14.24 7.48 -19.62
N LYS A 157 14.04 7.78 -18.34
CA LYS A 157 13.80 9.16 -17.90
C LYS A 157 15.10 9.95 -17.82
N GLU A 158 15.03 11.21 -18.22
CA GLU A 158 16.13 12.15 -18.05
C GLU A 158 16.41 12.35 -16.55
N LYS A 159 17.69 12.49 -16.20
CA LYS A 159 18.08 12.75 -14.81
C LYS A 159 17.62 14.15 -14.40
N ILE A 160 17.29 14.31 -13.12
CA ILE A 160 17.08 15.65 -12.55
C ILE A 160 18.34 16.47 -12.75
N GLU A 161 18.14 17.66 -13.31
CA GLU A 161 19.20 18.61 -13.61
C GLU A 161 20.00 18.96 -12.35
N LYS A 162 21.33 18.97 -12.48
CA LYS A 162 22.25 19.16 -11.33
C LYS A 162 21.96 20.44 -10.54
N VAL A 163 21.44 21.48 -11.20
CA VAL A 163 21.08 22.74 -10.54
C VAL A 163 19.95 22.62 -9.53
N PHE A 164 19.05 21.63 -9.69
CA PHE A 164 18.00 21.30 -8.73
C PHE A 164 18.51 20.42 -7.58
N GLN A 165 19.63 19.72 -7.74
CA GLN A 165 20.17 18.85 -6.71
C GLN A 165 20.68 19.66 -5.51
N GLY A 166 20.49 19.12 -4.30
CA GLY A 166 20.91 19.74 -3.05
C GLY A 166 19.98 19.43 -1.88
N ASN A 167 20.34 19.98 -0.72
CA ASN A 167 19.50 19.98 0.47
C ASN A 167 18.75 21.32 0.53
N TYR A 168 17.43 21.27 0.65
CA TYR A 168 16.60 22.44 0.84
C TYR A 168 15.88 22.34 2.17
N THR A 169 15.85 23.42 2.94
CA THR A 169 15.22 23.44 4.26
C THR A 169 14.18 24.55 4.38
N ALA A 170 13.20 24.31 5.26
CA ALA A 170 12.19 25.27 5.67
C ALA A 170 11.91 25.12 7.18
N ASP A 171 11.27 26.14 7.76
CA ASP A 171 10.79 26.15 9.16
C ASP A 171 11.88 25.77 10.19
N ASP A 172 12.98 26.52 10.26
CA ASP A 172 14.11 26.28 11.17
C ASP A 172 14.71 24.85 11.06
N ASN A 173 14.87 24.34 9.83
CA ASN A 173 15.35 22.99 9.53
C ASN A 173 14.47 21.84 10.03
N LYS A 174 13.21 22.12 10.44
CA LYS A 174 12.25 21.07 10.78
C LYS A 174 11.77 20.32 9.54
N ARG A 175 11.74 20.99 8.39
CA ARG A 175 11.35 20.38 7.12
C ARG A 175 12.51 20.42 6.16
N SER A 176 12.75 19.31 5.47
CA SER A 176 13.82 19.23 4.48
C SER A 176 13.41 18.43 3.25
N LEU A 177 13.86 18.89 2.10
CA LEU A 177 13.80 18.20 0.82
C LEU A 177 15.24 17.97 0.34
N ASN A 178 15.67 16.72 0.30
CA ASN A 178 16.93 16.33 -0.32
C ASN A 178 16.65 15.86 -1.75
N ILE A 179 17.22 16.55 -2.73
CA ILE A 179 17.18 16.18 -4.14
C ILE A 179 18.57 15.67 -4.52
N SER A 180 18.70 14.36 -4.70
CA SER A 180 19.94 13.70 -5.14
C SER A 180 19.82 13.24 -6.59
N ASP A 181 20.89 12.66 -7.12
CA ASP A 181 20.92 12.03 -8.43
C ASP A 181 20.07 10.75 -8.52
N ASN A 182 19.69 10.20 -7.37
CA ASN A 182 18.95 8.95 -7.25
C ASN A 182 17.53 9.19 -6.71
N PHE A 183 17.40 9.91 -5.59
CA PHE A 183 16.12 10.06 -4.91
C PHE A 183 15.79 11.50 -4.58
N VAL A 184 14.50 11.80 -4.52
CA VAL A 184 13.95 12.94 -3.78
C VAL A 184 13.39 12.43 -2.46
N THR A 185 13.90 12.98 -1.34
CA THR A 185 13.50 12.58 0.00
C THR A 185 12.98 13.79 0.76
N TYR A 186 11.74 13.72 1.23
CA TYR A 186 11.15 14.73 2.11
C TYR A 186 11.08 14.20 3.55
N SER A 187 11.50 15.03 4.50
CA SER A 187 11.51 14.71 5.92
C SER A 187 10.91 15.84 6.76
N GLU A 188 10.22 15.46 7.84
CA GLU A 188 9.73 16.36 8.89
C GLU A 188 10.30 15.92 10.24
N ASN A 189 10.89 16.84 10.99
CA ASN A 189 11.53 16.61 12.29
C ASN A 189 12.49 15.39 12.23
N ASN A 190 13.35 15.36 11.21
CA ASN A 190 14.30 14.25 10.93
C ASN A 190 13.65 12.89 10.66
N THR A 191 12.34 12.84 10.43
CA THR A 191 11.62 11.62 10.05
C THR A 191 11.30 11.67 8.55
N VAL A 192 11.78 10.69 7.80
CA VAL A 192 11.44 10.55 6.37
C VAL A 192 9.94 10.32 6.24
N LYS A 193 9.28 11.20 5.47
CA LYS A 193 7.86 11.11 5.16
C LYS A 193 7.60 10.60 3.75
N LEU A 194 8.52 10.90 2.84
CA LEU A 194 8.39 10.57 1.43
C LEU A 194 9.77 10.33 0.83
N LYS A 195 9.88 9.34 -0.03
CA LYS A 195 11.09 9.02 -0.79
C LYS A 195 10.70 8.54 -2.18
N ILE A 196 11.12 9.25 -3.21
CA ILE A 196 10.71 9.04 -4.60
C ILE A 196 11.95 8.71 -5.44
N PRO A 197 11.98 7.59 -6.16
CA PRO A 197 13.02 7.33 -7.17
C PRO A 197 12.95 8.38 -8.28
N TYR A 198 14.09 8.89 -8.75
CA TYR A 198 14.12 9.99 -9.73
C TYR A 198 13.41 9.61 -11.04
N SER A 199 13.36 8.32 -11.38
CA SER A 199 12.69 7.79 -12.57
C SER A 199 11.19 8.04 -12.58
N PHE A 200 10.58 8.51 -11.48
CA PHE A 200 9.18 8.91 -11.43
C PHE A 200 8.97 10.41 -11.56
N LEU A 201 10.05 11.20 -11.55
CA LEU A 201 10.00 12.65 -11.67
C LEU A 201 10.16 13.05 -13.13
N GLU A 202 9.18 13.78 -13.62
CA GLU A 202 9.12 14.29 -14.98
C GLU A 202 9.17 15.81 -14.97
N LEU A 203 9.85 16.36 -15.96
CA LEU A 203 9.96 17.80 -16.13
C LEU A 203 8.56 18.39 -16.34
N SER A 204 8.22 19.41 -15.54
CA SER A 204 6.96 20.12 -15.63
C SER A 204 7.15 21.62 -15.70
N LYS A 205 6.08 22.30 -16.13
CA LYS A 205 5.96 23.76 -16.11
C LYS A 205 4.65 24.13 -15.41
N ASP A 206 4.70 25.14 -14.55
CA ASP A 206 3.49 25.73 -14.00
C ASP A 206 2.83 26.69 -15.01
N GLU A 207 1.66 27.22 -14.65
CA GLU A 207 0.90 28.19 -15.45
C GLU A 207 1.68 29.48 -15.77
N ASN A 208 2.73 29.78 -15.01
CA ASN A 208 3.59 30.95 -15.18
C ASN A 208 4.89 30.61 -15.93
N ASN A 209 4.98 29.44 -16.58
CA ASN A 209 6.17 28.90 -17.25
C ASN A 209 7.38 28.69 -16.34
N LYS A 210 7.17 28.57 -15.03
CA LYS A 210 8.24 28.19 -14.09
C LYS A 210 8.47 26.70 -14.17
N LEU A 211 9.74 26.30 -14.19
CA LEU A 211 10.15 24.92 -14.38
C LEU A 211 10.20 24.18 -13.06
N GLY A 212 9.88 22.90 -13.11
CA GLY A 212 9.88 22.02 -11.97
C GLY A 212 9.92 20.56 -12.35
N TYR A 213 9.70 19.72 -11.36
CA TYR A 213 9.51 18.29 -11.53
C TYR A 213 8.24 17.86 -10.81
N THR A 214 7.51 16.92 -11.40
CA THR A 214 6.30 16.36 -10.81
C THR A 214 6.24 14.85 -11.07
N VAL A 215 5.37 14.17 -10.33
CA VAL A 215 5.02 12.78 -10.62
C VAL A 215 3.65 12.80 -11.29
N PHE A 216 3.61 12.61 -12.62
CA PHE A 216 2.35 12.53 -13.36
C PHE A 216 1.65 11.19 -13.18
N SER A 217 2.45 10.13 -13.07
CA SER A 217 1.98 8.77 -12.94
C SER A 217 2.31 8.25 -11.55
N GLY A 218 1.28 8.17 -10.73
CA GLY A 218 1.28 7.22 -9.64
C GLY A 218 0.69 7.66 -8.30
N LEU A 219 -0.18 6.82 -7.73
CA LEU A 219 -0.97 7.13 -6.53
C LEU A 219 -0.14 7.31 -5.25
N LEU A 220 0.89 6.49 -5.03
CA LEU A 220 1.78 6.62 -3.87
C LEU A 220 2.47 7.99 -3.79
N TYR A 221 2.66 8.63 -4.95
CA TYR A 221 3.39 9.89 -5.08
C TYR A 221 2.55 10.95 -5.80
N SER A 222 1.22 10.81 -5.77
CA SER A 222 0.33 11.76 -6.41
C SER A 222 0.42 13.13 -5.72
N GLY A 223 0.25 14.20 -6.50
CA GLY A 223 0.34 15.56 -5.97
C GLY A 223 1.75 15.98 -5.53
N VAL A 224 2.81 15.35 -6.07
CA VAL A 224 4.19 15.79 -5.88
C VAL A 224 4.54 16.88 -6.88
N TRP A 225 4.88 18.07 -6.41
CA TRP A 225 5.33 19.19 -7.25
C TRP A 225 6.56 19.86 -6.64
N ILE A 226 7.63 19.93 -7.42
CA ILE A 226 8.88 20.61 -7.07
C ILE A 226 9.04 21.75 -8.07
N ASN A 227 8.64 22.97 -7.69
CA ASN A 227 8.66 24.10 -8.60
C ASN A 227 9.77 25.08 -8.24
N SER A 228 10.62 25.41 -9.21
CA SER A 228 11.56 26.53 -9.08
C SER A 228 10.87 27.86 -9.41
N GLN A 229 11.57 28.98 -9.18
CA GLN A 229 11.13 30.28 -9.70
C GLN A 229 11.70 30.57 -11.10
N ASN A 230 12.40 29.60 -11.70
CA ASN A 230 13.17 29.79 -12.92
C ASN A 230 12.35 29.39 -14.15
N SER A 231 12.49 30.15 -15.24
CA SER A 231 11.95 29.80 -16.56
C SER A 231 12.98 29.11 -17.47
N ASN A 232 14.24 29.00 -17.03
CA ASN A 232 15.32 28.28 -17.70
C ASN A 232 15.82 27.13 -16.81
N ILE A 233 15.84 25.91 -17.36
CA ILE A 233 16.14 24.69 -16.59
C ILE A 233 17.60 24.63 -16.12
N LYS A 234 18.50 25.37 -16.77
CA LYS A 234 19.93 25.42 -16.42
C LYS A 234 20.26 26.54 -15.42
N ALA A 235 19.30 27.36 -15.03
CA ALA A 235 19.53 28.41 -14.04
C ALA A 235 19.67 27.81 -12.63
N ASN A 236 20.57 28.36 -11.82
CA ASN A 236 20.75 27.93 -10.43
C ASN A 236 19.42 28.02 -9.66
N VAL A 237 19.13 26.98 -8.90
CA VAL A 237 17.92 26.91 -8.06
C VAL A 237 18.34 27.08 -6.61
N ASP A 238 18.15 28.29 -6.09
CA ASP A 238 18.43 28.58 -4.68
C ASP A 238 17.18 28.40 -3.81
N LYS A 239 16.00 28.39 -4.44
CA LYS A 239 14.71 28.26 -3.77
C LYS A 239 13.72 27.43 -4.60
N LEU A 240 12.92 26.63 -3.92
CA LEU A 240 11.85 25.84 -4.53
C LEU A 240 10.59 25.84 -3.66
N ASN A 241 9.46 25.63 -4.31
CA ASN A 241 8.21 25.28 -3.65
C ASN A 241 8.02 23.76 -3.77
N PHE A 242 7.63 23.12 -2.67
CA PHE A 242 7.42 21.68 -2.63
C PHE A 242 6.04 21.33 -2.08
N ILE A 243 5.26 20.64 -2.90
CA ILE A 243 3.93 20.14 -2.58
C ILE A 243 3.96 18.63 -2.68
N PHE A 244 3.34 17.95 -1.73
CA PHE A 244 3.14 16.50 -1.71
C PHE A 244 1.80 16.22 -1.03
N ILE A 245 1.03 15.27 -1.59
CA ILE A 245 -0.23 14.82 -1.03
C ILE A 245 -0.12 13.33 -0.71
N ASP A 246 -0.12 12.99 0.57
CA ASP A 246 -0.29 11.62 1.06
C ASP A 246 -1.76 11.40 1.41
N TYR A 247 -2.42 10.49 0.71
CA TYR A 247 -3.80 10.14 1.03
C TYR A 247 -3.93 9.11 2.17
N ASN A 248 -2.81 8.55 2.66
CA ASN A 248 -2.67 7.63 3.80
C ASN A 248 -3.81 6.60 3.89
N TYR A 249 -3.96 5.82 2.82
CA TYR A 249 -4.88 4.70 2.79
C TYR A 249 -4.21 3.46 3.37
N LYS A 250 -4.95 2.76 4.22
CA LYS A 250 -4.55 1.44 4.74
C LYS A 250 -5.52 0.39 4.22
N LEU A 251 -4.98 -0.62 3.54
CA LEU A 251 -5.75 -1.81 3.18
C LEU A 251 -5.83 -2.77 4.38
N ASP A 252 -7.05 -2.99 4.87
CA ASP A 252 -7.35 -4.02 5.86
C ASP A 252 -7.95 -5.23 5.15
N ILE A 253 -7.24 -6.36 5.21
CA ILE A 253 -7.64 -7.64 4.61
C ILE A 253 -8.06 -8.60 5.72
N THR A 254 -9.31 -9.06 5.67
CA THR A 254 -9.82 -10.12 6.55
C THR A 254 -9.66 -11.46 5.85
N LEU A 255 -9.04 -12.44 6.51
CA LEU A 255 -8.84 -13.79 5.98
C LEU A 255 -9.67 -14.80 6.77
N ARG A 256 -10.07 -15.89 6.12
CA ARG A 256 -10.53 -17.10 6.78
C ARG A 256 -9.35 -17.85 7.42
N ASP A 257 -9.66 -18.85 8.24
CA ASP A 257 -8.68 -19.75 8.84
C ASP A 257 -7.82 -20.50 7.80
N ASP A 258 -8.39 -20.78 6.62
CA ASP A 258 -7.67 -21.42 5.49
C ASP A 258 -6.83 -20.42 4.66
N GLY A 259 -6.76 -19.16 5.08
CA GLY A 259 -5.97 -18.11 4.45
C GLY A 259 -6.66 -17.43 3.25
N VAL A 260 -7.86 -17.86 2.86
CA VAL A 260 -8.60 -17.23 1.76
C VAL A 260 -9.15 -15.86 2.20
N PRO A 261 -8.98 -14.79 1.42
CA PRO A 261 -9.56 -13.48 1.73
C PRO A 261 -11.08 -13.52 1.80
N ILE A 262 -11.67 -12.88 2.80
CA ILE A 262 -13.11 -12.70 2.97
C ILE A 262 -13.52 -11.33 2.45
N SER A 263 -12.78 -10.30 2.89
CA SER A 263 -12.98 -8.91 2.53
C SER A 263 -11.65 -8.18 2.51
N ALA A 264 -11.57 -7.14 1.69
CA ALA A 264 -10.49 -6.16 1.74
C ALA A 264 -11.13 -4.77 1.71
N LYS A 265 -10.79 -3.93 2.67
CA LYS A 265 -11.34 -2.57 2.79
C LYS A 265 -10.21 -1.59 2.98
N TYR A 266 -10.21 -0.55 2.17
CA TYR A 266 -9.30 0.56 2.41
C TYR A 266 -9.94 1.57 3.34
N ASN A 267 -9.23 1.85 4.42
CA ASN A 267 -9.60 2.86 5.38
C ASN A 267 -8.67 4.05 5.16
N LYS A 268 -9.24 5.16 4.69
CA LYS A 268 -8.55 6.43 4.66
C LYS A 268 -8.34 6.89 6.10
N ILE A 269 -7.09 7.03 6.52
CA ILE A 269 -6.79 7.45 7.89
C ILE A 269 -6.79 8.98 7.96
N VAL A 270 -6.02 9.63 7.10
CA VAL A 270 -5.87 11.09 7.05
C VAL A 270 -5.33 11.49 5.67
N THR A 271 -5.63 12.70 5.19
CA THR A 271 -4.86 13.28 4.07
C THR A 271 -3.79 14.18 4.65
N VAL A 272 -2.53 13.94 4.34
CA VAL A 272 -1.43 14.85 4.66
C VAL A 272 -1.08 15.61 3.39
N ILE A 273 -1.16 16.93 3.44
CA ILE A 273 -0.72 17.80 2.34
C ILE A 273 0.45 18.61 2.88
N SER A 274 1.61 18.55 2.25
CA SER A 274 2.67 19.51 2.58
C SER A 274 2.17 20.91 2.20
N PRO A 275 2.34 21.94 3.04
CA PRO A 275 1.69 23.21 2.83
C PRO A 275 2.15 23.88 1.52
N GLU A 276 1.19 24.29 0.67
CA GLU A 276 1.46 24.81 -0.68
C GLU A 276 2.25 26.13 -0.71
N ASN A 277 2.26 26.86 0.41
CA ASN A 277 2.85 28.19 0.52
C ASN A 277 4.22 28.21 1.20
N ILE A 278 4.89 27.05 1.36
CA ILE A 278 6.22 26.99 1.97
C ILE A 278 7.30 26.97 0.89
N GLN A 279 8.17 27.98 0.95
CA GLN A 279 9.37 28.07 0.15
C GLN A 279 10.54 27.46 0.91
N TYR A 280 11.23 26.53 0.26
CA TYR A 280 12.44 25.90 0.79
C TYR A 280 13.66 26.59 0.20
N SER A 281 14.64 26.89 1.04
CA SER A 281 15.90 27.50 0.61
C SER A 281 17.01 26.45 0.59
N LYS A 282 17.88 26.51 -0.42
CA LYS A 282 19.03 25.64 -0.52
C LYS A 282 19.96 25.91 0.66
N ALA A 283 20.38 24.87 1.36
CA ALA A 283 21.42 24.96 2.37
C ALA A 283 22.77 25.21 1.69
N ASP A 284 23.58 26.06 2.31
CA ASP A 284 24.97 26.35 1.90
C ASP A 284 25.87 25.11 1.95
#